data_AF-A0A2T0R055-F1
#
_entry.id   AF-A0A2T0R055-F1
#
_cell.length_a   1.000
_cell.length_b   1.000
_cell.length_c   1.000
_cell.angle_alpha   90.00
_cell.angle_beta   90.00
_cell.angle_gamma   90.00
#
_symmetry.space_group_name_H-M   'P 1'
#
loop_
_entity.id
_entity.type
_entity.pdbx_description
1 polymer ?
#
loop_
_entity_poly.entity_id
_entity_poly.type
_entity_poly.pdbx_seq_one_letter_code
_entity_poly.pdbx_strand_id
1 'polypeptide(L)'
;MRAQKLQEERNERNSIAAQIGALLRSRPGSQISLRERAAWFERKAELFGQLAEHYGPIDPQEAAECRYLSTIAAEEGARLRSVSRHPAGRTRLRAAEVA
;
A
#
# COMPACT_ATOMS: atom_id res chain seq x y z
N MET A 1 15.04 28.21 16.55
CA MET A 1 13.77 27.75 15.93
C MET A 1 13.97 27.06 14.59
N ARG A 2 14.60 27.66 13.55
CA ARG A 2 14.73 27.03 12.21
C ARG A 2 15.53 25.70 12.19
N ALA A 3 16.62 25.61 12.95
CA ALA A 3 17.46 24.40 12.98
C ALA A 3 16.79 23.19 13.66
N GLN A 4 15.95 23.41 14.69
CA GLN A 4 15.21 22.36 15.37
C GLN A 4 14.15 21.75 14.44
N LYS A 5 13.37 22.59 13.74
CA LYS A 5 12.36 22.14 12.79
C LYS A 5 12.95 21.27 11.66
N LEU A 6 14.10 21.67 11.11
CA LEU A 6 14.79 20.87 10.07
C LEU A 6 15.28 19.51 10.59
N GLN A 7 15.67 19.46 11.87
CA GLN A 7 16.07 18.21 12.51
C GLN A 7 14.87 17.29 12.77
N GLU A 8 13.74 17.83 13.19
CA GLU A 8 12.48 17.10 13.38
C GLU A 8 12.00 16.49 12.06
N GLU A 9 11.91 17.30 11.00
CA GLU A 9 11.52 16.83 9.65
C GLU A 9 12.46 15.73 9.14
N ARG A 10 13.77 15.84 9.43
CA ARG A 10 14.74 14.80 9.08
C ARG A 10 14.53 13.51 9.87
N ASN A 11 14.25 13.62 11.18
CA ASN A 11 13.99 12.47 12.03
C ASN A 11 12.70 11.75 11.61
N GLU A 12 11.66 12.50 11.25
CA GLU A 12 10.39 11.96 10.74
C GLU A 12 10.59 11.20 9.42
N ARG A 13 11.30 11.79 8.45
CA ARG A 13 11.67 11.09 7.20
C ARG A 13 12.41 9.78 7.47
N ASN A 14 13.41 9.80 8.35
CA ASN A 14 14.17 8.60 8.70
C ASN A 14 13.29 7.52 9.34
N SER A 15 12.33 7.92 10.18
CA SER A 15 11.35 7.03 10.79
C SER A 15 10.44 6.39 9.73
N ILE A 16 9.93 7.18 8.78
CA ILE A 16 9.09 6.66 7.68
C ILE A 16 9.89 5.70 6.79
N ALA A 17 11.12 6.05 6.42
CA ALA A 17 11.99 5.16 5.63
C ALA A 17 12.27 3.84 6.36
N ALA A 18 12.49 3.86 7.68
CA ALA A 18 12.66 2.65 8.47
C ALA A 18 11.38 1.78 8.50
N GLN A 19 10.20 2.41 8.62
CA GLN A 19 8.91 1.72 8.54
C GLN A 19 8.67 1.09 7.17
N ILE A 20 9.01 1.78 6.07
CA ILE A 20 8.95 1.22 4.71
C ILE A 20 9.87 0.01 4.61
N GLY A 21 11.12 0.13 5.06
CA GLY A 21 12.06 -1.00 5.05
C GLY A 21 11.55 -2.21 5.83
N ALA A 22 10.94 -1.99 7.00
CA ALA A 22 10.33 -3.05 7.79
C ALA A 22 9.11 -3.67 7.09
N LEU A 23 8.27 -2.87 6.45
CA LEU A 23 7.11 -3.33 5.70
C LEU A 23 7.52 -4.18 4.50
N LEU A 24 8.54 -3.77 3.75
CA LEU A 24 9.04 -4.51 2.59
C LEU A 24 9.61 -5.88 2.99
N ARG A 25 10.28 -5.99 4.14
CA ARG A 25 10.76 -7.27 4.69
C ARG A 25 9.63 -8.19 5.16
N SER A 26 8.47 -7.64 5.52
CA SER A 26 7.28 -8.39 5.95
C SER A 26 6.30 -8.65 4.81
N ARG A 27 6.76 -8.58 3.55
CA ARG A 27 5.90 -8.79 2.37
C ARG A 27 5.17 -10.14 2.48
N PRO A 28 3.82 -10.14 2.46
CA PRO A 28 3.05 -11.37 2.56
C PRO A 28 3.26 -12.23 1.31
N GLY A 29 3.43 -13.54 1.53
CA GLY A 29 3.50 -14.53 0.47
C GLY A 29 2.14 -14.77 -0.21
N SER A 30 2.13 -15.62 -1.24
CA SER A 30 0.92 -15.99 -1.99
C SER A 30 -0.10 -16.78 -1.16
N GLN A 31 0.33 -17.40 -0.06
CA GLN A 31 -0.50 -18.23 0.82
C GLN A 31 -1.34 -17.42 1.82
N ILE A 32 -1.04 -16.13 2.01
CA ILE A 32 -1.80 -15.24 2.90
C ILE A 32 -3.10 -14.78 2.23
N SER A 33 -4.13 -14.53 3.04
CA SER A 33 -5.44 -14.11 2.55
C SER A 33 -5.37 -12.82 1.72
N LEU A 34 -6.27 -12.69 0.74
CA LEU A 34 -6.36 -11.47 -0.08
C LEU A 34 -6.61 -10.22 0.78
N ARG A 35 -7.34 -10.37 1.90
CA ARG A 35 -7.62 -9.28 2.84
C ARG A 35 -6.35 -8.77 3.53
N GLU A 36 -5.50 -9.67 4.01
CA GLU A 36 -4.23 -9.31 4.65
C GLU A 36 -3.23 -8.75 3.64
N ARG A 37 -3.18 -9.32 2.42
CA ARG A 37 -2.39 -8.77 1.32
C ARG A 37 -2.85 -7.35 0.96
N ALA A 38 -4.15 -7.11 0.89
CA ALA A 38 -4.70 -5.78 0.64
C ALA A 38 -4.28 -4.79 1.73
N ALA A 39 -4.38 -5.17 3.00
CA ALA A 39 -3.96 -4.33 4.13
C ALA A 39 -2.46 -3.98 4.07
N TRP A 40 -1.61 -4.92 3.64
CA TRP A 40 -0.19 -4.65 3.43
C TRP A 40 0.05 -3.59 2.35
N PHE A 41 -0.65 -3.68 1.22
CA PHE A 41 -0.56 -2.69 0.14
C PHE A 41 -1.10 -1.31 0.56
N GLU A 42 -2.18 -1.26 1.34
CA GLU A 42 -2.72 -0.01 1.89
C GLU A 42 -1.71 0.65 2.84
N ARG A 43 -1.08 -0.12 3.72
CA ARG A 43 -0.02 0.39 4.59
C ARG A 43 1.18 0.89 3.79
N LYS A 44 1.52 0.21 2.70
CA LYS A 44 2.57 0.66 1.78
C LYS A 44 2.20 2.00 1.15
N ALA A 45 0.98 2.14 0.65
CA ALA A 45 0.50 3.38 0.05
C ALA A 45 0.59 4.56 1.03
N GLU A 46 0.10 4.37 2.26
CA GLU A 46 0.13 5.39 3.31
C GLU A 46 1.56 5.89 3.59
N LEU A 47 2.51 4.99 3.76
CA LEU A 47 3.90 5.35 4.07
C LEU A 47 4.60 6.09 2.92
N PHE A 48 4.39 5.66 1.67
CA PHE A 48 4.94 6.38 0.52
C PHE A 48 4.26 7.73 0.31
N GLY A 49 2.96 7.86 0.61
CA GLY A 49 2.24 9.13 0.61
C GLY A 49 2.83 10.12 1.62
N GLN A 50 3.03 9.69 2.86
CA GLN A 50 3.69 10.50 3.90
C GLN A 50 5.11 10.90 3.49
N LEU A 51 5.89 9.97 2.93
CA LEU A 51 7.25 10.25 2.48
C LEU A 51 7.29 11.31 1.36
N ALA A 52 6.32 11.28 0.44
CA ALA A 52 6.20 12.26 -0.63
C ALA A 52 5.94 13.69 -0.13
N GLU A 53 5.20 13.85 0.97
CA GLU A 53 4.94 15.16 1.58
C GLU A 53 6.23 15.77 2.11
N HIS A 54 7.10 14.95 2.72
CA HIS A 54 8.39 15.41 3.20
C HIS A 54 9.40 15.71 2.09
N TYR A 55 9.34 15.00 0.96
CA TYR A 55 10.20 15.29 -0.19
C TYR A 55 9.72 16.49 -1.00
N GLY A 56 8.43 16.82 -1.01
CA GLY A 56 7.86 17.89 -1.85
C GLY A 56 8.65 19.22 -1.85
N PRO A 57 9.09 19.72 -0.68
CA PRO A 57 9.88 20.96 -0.61
C PRO A 57 11.38 20.81 -0.92
N ILE A 58 11.91 19.59 -0.98
CA ILE A 58 13.35 19.28 -1.04
C ILE A 58 13.73 18.74 -2.41
N ASP A 59 12.97 17.75 -2.88
CA ASP A 59 13.17 17.05 -4.13
C ASP A 59 11.80 16.70 -4.74
N PRO A 60 11.30 17.55 -5.67
CA PRO A 60 10.03 17.33 -6.33
C PRO A 60 9.97 16.04 -7.17
N GLN A 61 11.11 15.57 -7.67
CA GLN A 61 11.17 14.35 -8.47
C GLN A 61 10.99 13.13 -7.57
N GLU A 62 11.71 13.06 -6.46
CA GLU A 62 11.55 12.00 -5.45
C GLU A 62 10.13 11.99 -4.86
N ALA A 63 9.55 13.19 -4.63
CA ALA A 63 8.17 13.33 -4.19
C ALA A 63 7.17 12.76 -5.22
N ALA A 64 7.40 12.99 -6.52
CA ALA A 64 6.57 12.45 -7.58
C ALA A 64 6.67 10.92 -7.65
N GLU A 65 7.87 10.36 -7.50
CA GLU A 65 8.08 8.91 -7.45
C GLU A 65 7.39 8.28 -6.24
N CYS A 66 7.51 8.89 -5.06
CA CYS A 66 6.80 8.44 -3.86
C CYS A 66 5.28 8.48 -4.04
N ARG A 67 4.71 9.53 -4.66
CA ARG A 67 3.27 9.59 -4.99
C ARG A 67 2.86 8.50 -5.95
N TYR A 68 3.66 8.25 -6.99
CA TYR A 68 3.40 7.18 -7.95
C TYR A 68 3.37 5.80 -7.29
N LEU A 69 4.36 5.50 -6.45
CA LEU A 69 4.41 4.25 -5.68
C LEU A 69 3.24 4.12 -4.71
N SER A 70 2.82 5.22 -4.08
CA SER A 70 1.62 5.28 -3.24
C SER A 70 0.36 4.92 -4.02
N THR A 71 0.17 5.53 -5.20
CA THR A 71 -0.99 5.27 -6.07
C THR A 71 -1.07 3.81 -6.50
N ILE A 72 0.03 3.24 -7.01
CA ILE A 72 0.05 1.83 -7.44
C ILE A 72 -0.27 0.90 -6.27
N ALA A 73 0.27 1.18 -5.08
CA ALA A 73 0.00 0.38 -3.91
C ALA A 73 -1.49 0.47 -3.49
N ALA A 74 -2.08 1.67 -3.54
CA ALA A 74 -3.50 1.87 -3.23
C ALA A 74 -4.41 1.14 -4.23
N GLU A 75 -4.10 1.22 -5.53
CA GLU A 75 -4.83 0.51 -6.59
C GLU A 75 -4.80 -1.00 -6.40
N GLU A 76 -3.63 -1.57 -6.09
CA GLU A 76 -3.49 -3.00 -5.85
C GLU A 76 -4.23 -3.45 -4.57
N GLY A 77 -4.16 -2.66 -3.50
CA GLY A 77 -4.96 -2.89 -2.29
C GLY A 77 -6.46 -2.91 -2.56
N ALA A 78 -6.95 -1.90 -3.30
CA ALA A 78 -8.35 -1.81 -3.71
C ALA A 78 -8.78 -2.99 -4.60
N ARG A 79 -7.93 -3.39 -5.55
CA ARG A 79 -8.15 -4.55 -6.43
C ARG A 79 -8.31 -5.84 -5.62
N LEU A 80 -7.41 -6.10 -4.68
CA LEU A 80 -7.47 -7.28 -3.81
C LEU A 80 -8.71 -7.29 -2.91
N ARG A 81 -9.14 -6.11 -2.40
CA ARG A 81 -10.41 -5.99 -1.66
C ARG A 81 -11.63 -6.27 -2.52
N SER A 82 -11.65 -5.78 -3.75
CA SER A 82 -12.75 -6.02 -4.69
C SER A 82 -12.94 -7.51 -4.96
N VAL A 83 -11.83 -8.23 -5.23
CA VAL A 83 -11.82 -9.68 -5.42
C VAL A 83 -12.28 -10.41 -4.14
N SER A 84 -11.83 -9.97 -2.97
CA SER A 84 -12.24 -10.57 -1.69
C SER A 84 -13.72 -10.33 -1.34
N ARG A 85 -14.34 -9.26 -1.85
CA ARG A 85 -15.75 -8.90 -1.59
C ARG A 85 -16.73 -9.59 -2.54
N HIS A 86 -16.24 -10.14 -3.65
CA HIS A 86 -16.99 -11.07 -4.49
C HIS A 86 -16.58 -12.50 -4.13
N PRO A 87 -17.15 -13.12 -3.08
CA PRO A 87 -17.21 -14.56 -3.09
C PRO A 87 -18.00 -14.88 -4.35
N ALA A 88 -17.37 -15.53 -5.32
CA ALA A 88 -18.06 -16.03 -6.49
C ALA A 88 -19.35 -16.69 -6.01
N GLY A 89 -20.47 -16.02 -6.27
CA GLY A 89 -21.79 -16.53 -5.99
C GLY A 89 -21.92 -17.80 -6.80
N ARG A 90 -21.77 -18.93 -6.11
CA ARG A 90 -22.64 -20.09 -6.18
C ARG A 90 -23.40 -20.25 -7.51
N THR A 91 -23.04 -21.32 -8.20
CA THR A 91 -24.00 -22.21 -8.88
C THR A 91 -24.51 -21.75 -10.25
N ARG A 92 -23.81 -22.18 -11.31
CA ARG A 92 -24.47 -22.83 -12.45
C ARG A 92 -23.76 -24.14 -12.79
N LEU A 93 -23.86 -25.09 -11.85
CA LEU A 93 -23.80 -26.52 -12.18
C LEU A 93 -25.09 -27.17 -11.65
N ARG A 94 -26.08 -27.25 -12.52
CA ARG A 94 -26.96 -28.40 -12.76
C ARG A 94 -27.03 -28.47 -14.31
N ALA A 95 -26.58 -29.47 -15.07
CA ALA A 95 -26.24 -30.86 -14.78
C ALA A 95 -27.31 -31.56 -13.92
N ALA A 96 -28.54 -31.49 -14.41
CA ALA A 96 -29.69 -32.38 -14.18
C ALA A 96 -30.90 -31.68 -14.82
N GLU A 97 -31.81 -32.29 -15.59
CA GLU A 97 -32.04 -33.68 -15.97
C GLU A 97 -33.31 -33.63 -16.85
N VAL A 98 -33.37 -34.47 -17.89
CA VAL A 98 -34.60 -35.15 -18.36
C VAL A 98 -35.74 -34.29 -18.96
N ALA A 99 -35.78 -34.20 -20.29
CA ALA A 99 -36.88 -34.65 -21.18
C ALA A 99 -36.65 -34.16 -22.62
#